data_AF-A0A7I7MK34-F1
#
_entry.id   AF-A0A7I7MK34-F1
#
_cell.length_a   1.000
_cell.length_b   1.000
_cell.length_c   1.000
_cell.angle_alpha   90.00
_cell.angle_beta   90.00
_cell.angle_gamma   90.00
#
_symmetry.space_group_name_H-M   'P 1'
#
loop_
_entity.id
_entity.type
_entity.pdbx_description
1 polymer ?
#
loop_
_entity_poly.entity_id
_entity_poly.type
_entity_poly.pdbx_seq_one_letter_code
_entity_poly.pdbx_strand_id
1 'polypeptide(L)'
;MESAEGAYRPDRRNCLARQWETAGDDSNTLRVQNLIWYRQGRLIDFVIKLQVLTSEGWETVEYVDCCHGSCHHHPYNGMTRAIVRLDVVDDVQNAYQVAQPLIYERLRIIRG
;
A
#
# COMPACT_ATOMS: atom_id res chain seq x y z
N MET A 1 8.11 22.59 -13.21
CA MET A 1 8.32 21.33 -12.46
C MET A 1 6.95 20.97 -11.91
N GLU A 2 6.30 19.92 -12.43
CA GLU A 2 4.98 19.50 -11.93
C GLU A 2 5.12 18.90 -10.53
N SER A 3 4.13 19.13 -9.66
CA SER A 3 4.13 18.59 -8.30
C SER A 3 4.02 17.07 -8.32
N ALA A 4 4.66 16.38 -7.37
CA ALA A 4 4.49 14.94 -7.16
C ALA A 4 3.09 14.58 -6.61
N GLU A 5 2.33 15.58 -6.17
CA GLU A 5 0.98 15.48 -5.63
C GLU A 5 -0.06 15.99 -6.63
N GLY A 6 -1.11 15.20 -6.82
CA GLY A 6 -2.29 15.54 -7.60
C GLY A 6 -3.45 16.04 -6.73
N ALA A 7 -4.61 16.21 -7.36
CA ALA A 7 -5.80 16.77 -6.70
C ALA A 7 -6.64 15.73 -5.94
N TYR A 8 -6.49 14.43 -6.22
CA TYR A 8 -7.36 13.41 -5.65
C TYR A 8 -7.13 13.27 -4.14
N ARG A 9 -8.21 13.12 -3.37
CA ARG A 9 -8.16 12.84 -1.93
C ARG A 9 -9.14 11.70 -1.65
N PRO A 10 -8.67 10.52 -1.23
CA PRO A 10 -9.56 9.40 -0.96
C PRO A 10 -10.50 9.72 0.21
N ASP A 11 -11.77 9.33 0.08
CA ASP A 11 -12.80 9.48 1.11
C ASP A 11 -13.44 8.13 1.40
N ARG A 12 -13.07 7.56 2.55
CA ARG A 12 -13.51 6.24 3.02
C ARG A 12 -14.93 6.25 3.62
N ARG A 13 -15.68 7.35 3.54
CA ARG A 13 -17.09 7.33 3.99
C ARG A 13 -17.94 6.49 3.03
N ASN A 14 -18.78 5.63 3.60
CA ASN A 14 -19.73 4.78 2.87
C ASN A 14 -19.08 3.86 1.82
N CYS A 15 -17.87 3.37 2.08
CA CYS A 15 -17.17 2.42 1.22
C CYS A 15 -17.29 0.97 1.73
N LEU A 16 -17.12 0.01 0.83
CA LEU A 16 -16.91 -1.39 1.15
C LEU A 16 -15.41 -1.64 1.39
N ALA A 17 -15.05 -1.97 2.62
CA ALA A 17 -13.67 -2.34 2.97
C ALA A 17 -13.45 -3.85 2.78
N ARG A 18 -12.28 -4.23 2.27
CA ARG A 18 -11.79 -5.61 2.26
C ARG A 18 -10.36 -5.64 2.76
N GLN A 19 -10.02 -6.67 3.53
CA GLN A 19 -8.66 -6.93 3.97
C GLN A 19 -8.33 -8.41 3.90
N TRP A 20 -7.07 -8.72 3.64
CA TRP A 20 -6.53 -10.08 3.70
C TRP A 20 -5.00 -10.05 3.84
N GLU A 21 -4.46 -11.17 4.31
CA GLU A 21 -3.03 -11.40 4.47
C GLU A 21 -2.54 -12.50 3.52
N THR A 22 -1.34 -12.30 2.96
CA THR A 22 -0.60 -13.32 2.21
C THR A 22 0.67 -13.64 2.99
N ALA A 23 0.89 -14.92 3.32
CA ALA A 23 2.14 -15.36 3.94
C ALA A 23 3.34 -15.06 3.02
N GLY A 24 4.43 -14.58 3.61
CA GLY A 24 5.65 -14.19 2.90
C GLY A 24 6.76 -15.24 2.95
N ASP A 25 6.66 -16.17 3.88
CA ASP A 25 7.56 -17.28 4.11
C ASP A 25 6.81 -18.50 4.67
N ASP A 26 7.47 -19.65 4.70
CA ASP A 26 6.88 -20.91 5.18
C ASP A 26 6.75 -20.97 6.71
N SER A 27 7.54 -20.16 7.41
CA SER A 27 7.54 -20.04 8.88
C SER A 27 6.44 -19.12 9.41
N ASN A 28 5.65 -18.46 8.53
CA ASN A 28 4.68 -17.42 8.90
C ASN A 28 5.29 -16.32 9.78
N THR A 29 6.53 -15.92 9.49
CA THR A 29 7.23 -14.82 10.14
C THR A 29 7.24 -13.55 9.30
N LEU A 30 6.85 -13.63 8.03
CA LEU A 30 6.64 -12.52 7.11
C LEU A 30 5.23 -12.57 6.54
N ARG A 31 4.60 -11.41 6.33
CA ARG A 31 3.34 -11.34 5.59
C ARG A 31 3.15 -10.02 4.87
N VAL A 32 2.32 -10.05 3.83
CA VAL A 32 1.79 -8.86 3.17
C VAL A 32 0.31 -8.72 3.54
N GLN A 33 -0.06 -7.64 4.21
CA GLN A 33 -1.46 -7.31 4.49
C GLN A 33 -1.97 -6.29 3.47
N ASN A 34 -3.07 -6.62 2.80
CA ASN A 34 -3.77 -5.73 1.88
C ASN A 34 -5.01 -5.18 2.57
N LEU A 35 -5.22 -3.86 2.49
CA LEU A 35 -6.45 -3.18 2.88
C LEU A 35 -6.92 -2.35 1.68
N ILE A 36 -8.14 -2.57 1.21
CA ILE A 36 -8.68 -1.87 0.04
C ILE A 36 -10.10 -1.39 0.32
N TRP A 37 -10.45 -0.24 -0.26
CA TRP A 37 -11.77 0.37 -0.11
C TRP A 37 -12.40 0.62 -1.47
N TYR A 38 -13.64 0.16 -1.63
CA TYR A 38 -14.41 0.36 -2.85
C TYR A 38 -15.61 1.25 -2.61
N ARG A 39 -15.95 2.07 -3.61
CA ARG A 39 -17.22 2.80 -3.66
C ARG A 39 -17.83 2.64 -5.04
N GLN A 40 -19.08 2.16 -5.09
CA GLN A 40 -19.81 1.92 -6.34
C GLN A 40 -18.99 1.09 -7.35
N GLY A 41 -18.32 0.02 -6.87
CA GLY A 41 -17.51 -0.88 -7.69
C GLY A 41 -16.11 -0.37 -8.06
N ARG A 42 -15.75 0.87 -7.72
CA ARG A 42 -14.43 1.46 -8.02
C ARG A 42 -13.52 1.41 -6.81
N LEU A 43 -12.26 1.03 -7.00
CA LEU A 43 -11.23 1.12 -5.98
C LEU A 43 -10.96 2.60 -5.72
N ILE A 44 -11.17 3.05 -4.48
CA ILE A 44 -11.00 4.46 -4.10
C ILE A 44 -9.78 4.72 -3.22
N ASP A 45 -9.29 3.69 -2.55
CA ASP A 45 -8.14 3.78 -1.64
C ASP A 45 -7.58 2.37 -1.38
N PHE A 46 -6.31 2.31 -1.02
CA PHE A 46 -5.67 1.10 -0.53
C PHE A 46 -4.49 1.41 0.40
N VAL A 47 -4.15 0.42 1.22
CA VAL A 47 -2.89 0.32 1.94
C VAL A 47 -2.35 -1.09 1.75
N ILE A 48 -1.07 -1.24 1.41
CA ILE A 48 -0.39 -2.53 1.40
C ILE A 48 0.75 -2.48 2.40
N LYS A 49 0.74 -3.38 3.39
CA LYS A 49 1.75 -3.42 4.46
C LYS A 49 2.58 -4.68 4.33
N LEU A 50 3.90 -4.54 4.41
CA LEU A 50 4.84 -5.62 4.65
C LEU A 50 5.13 -5.69 6.14
N GLN A 51 4.91 -6.86 6.73
CA GLN A 51 4.98 -7.05 8.18
C GLN A 51 5.88 -8.21 8.55
N VAL A 52 6.60 -8.03 9.66
CA VAL A 52 7.45 -9.03 10.31
C VAL A 52 6.81 -9.45 11.63
N LEU A 53 6.92 -10.71 11.99
CA LEU A 53 6.49 -11.20 13.30
C LEU A 53 7.60 -10.97 14.31
N THR A 54 7.31 -10.19 15.35
CA THR A 54 8.20 -9.93 16.50
C THR A 54 7.63 -10.58 17.77
N SER A 55 8.37 -10.48 18.88
CA SER A 55 7.88 -10.91 20.19
C SER A 55 6.64 -10.15 20.67
N GLU A 56 6.41 -8.94 20.17
CA GLU A 56 5.27 -8.09 20.52
C GLU A 56 4.09 -8.23 19.55
N GLY A 57 4.26 -8.99 18.47
CA GLY A 57 3.25 -9.22 17.44
C GLY A 57 3.71 -8.79 16.05
N TRP A 58 2.76 -8.49 15.17
CA TRP A 58 3.07 -8.08 13.80
C TRP A 58 3.46 -6.61 13.74
N GLU A 59 4.69 -6.35 13.31
CA GLU A 59 5.21 -5.00 13.09
C GLU A 59 5.21 -4.67 11.60
N THR A 60 4.77 -3.46 11.24
CA THR A 60 4.82 -3.00 9.84
C THR A 60 6.17 -2.38 9.57
N VAL A 61 6.97 -3.04 8.73
CA VAL A 61 8.30 -2.55 8.36
C VAL A 61 8.25 -1.69 7.10
N GLU A 62 7.40 -2.00 6.14
CA GLU A 62 7.21 -1.14 4.96
C GLU A 62 5.73 -1.07 4.61
N TYR A 63 5.28 0.04 4.04
CA TYR A 63 3.92 0.11 3.52
C TYR A 63 3.79 1.06 2.33
N VAL A 64 2.73 0.86 1.57
CA VAL A 64 2.29 1.75 0.49
C VAL A 64 0.89 2.25 0.80
N ASP A 65 0.64 3.55 0.65
CA ASP A 65 -0.67 4.18 0.88
C ASP A 65 -1.03 5.21 -0.19
N CYS A 66 -2.32 5.53 -0.32
CA CYS A 66 -2.80 6.67 -1.12
C CYS A 66 -3.13 7.83 -0.17
N CYS A 67 -2.34 8.90 -0.21
CA CYS A 67 -2.58 10.08 0.61
C CYS A 67 -2.10 11.34 -0.12
N HIS A 68 -2.65 12.51 0.24
CA HIS A 68 -2.23 13.81 -0.30
C HIS A 68 -2.16 13.91 -1.84
N GLY A 69 -2.97 13.12 -2.57
CA GLY A 69 -2.94 13.11 -4.03
C GLY A 69 -1.74 12.36 -4.62
N SER A 70 -1.15 11.44 -3.87
CA SER A 70 -0.09 10.57 -4.35
C SER A 70 -0.21 9.19 -3.72
N CYS A 71 0.33 8.20 -4.41
CA CYS A 71 0.62 6.88 -3.86
C CYS A 71 2.06 6.88 -3.38
N HIS A 72 2.29 6.59 -2.09
CA HIS A 72 3.62 6.69 -1.47
C HIS A 72 4.13 5.34 -1.02
N HIS A 73 5.43 5.08 -1.22
CA HIS A 73 6.15 4.01 -0.53
C HIS A 73 6.82 4.57 0.71
N HIS A 74 6.56 3.95 1.86
CA HIS A 74 7.17 4.23 3.15
C HIS A 74 8.06 3.05 3.53
N PRO A 75 9.38 3.12 3.26
CA PRO A 75 10.32 2.09 3.70
C PRO A 75 10.60 2.20 5.21
N TYR A 76 11.01 1.09 5.84
CA TYR A 76 11.37 1.04 7.27
C TYR A 76 12.46 2.05 7.62
N ASN A 77 13.53 2.04 6.82
CA ASN A 77 14.71 2.88 6.97
C ASN A 77 14.93 3.67 5.68
N GLY A 78 14.26 4.81 5.54
CA GLY A 78 14.45 5.69 4.40
C GLY A 78 13.41 6.79 4.32
N MET A 79 13.52 7.59 3.26
CA MET A 79 12.55 8.64 2.96
C MET A 79 11.36 8.06 2.22
N THR A 80 10.16 8.54 2.56
CA THR A 80 8.94 8.32 1.79
C THR A 80 9.15 8.74 0.33
N ARG A 81 8.65 7.94 -0.62
CA ARG A 81 8.78 8.20 -2.06
C ARG A 81 7.42 8.19 -2.72
N ALA A 82 7.11 9.22 -3.48
CA ALA A 82 5.97 9.21 -4.39
C ALA A 82 6.21 8.18 -5.51
N ILE A 83 5.21 7.35 -5.78
CA ILE A 83 5.24 6.30 -6.80
C ILE A 83 4.35 6.72 -7.97
N VAL A 84 3.13 7.18 -7.67
CA VAL A 84 2.12 7.56 -8.67
C VAL A 84 1.38 8.80 -8.18
N ARG A 85 1.34 9.86 -8.98
CA ARG A 85 0.49 11.04 -8.75
C ARG A 85 -0.98 10.66 -8.96
N LEU A 86 -1.87 11.13 -8.07
CA LEU A 86 -3.31 10.86 -8.11
C LEU A 86 -4.08 12.15 -8.33
N ASP A 87 -4.60 12.35 -9.54
CA ASP A 87 -5.43 13.50 -9.90
C ASP A 87 -6.92 13.14 -9.87
N VAL A 88 -7.26 11.89 -10.19
CA VAL A 88 -8.63 11.36 -10.16
C VAL A 88 -8.66 9.97 -9.51
N VAL A 89 -9.88 9.50 -9.18
CA VAL A 89 -10.08 8.19 -8.55
C VAL A 89 -9.59 7.03 -9.41
N ASP A 90 -9.61 7.14 -10.74
CA ASP A 90 -9.15 6.06 -11.63
C ASP A 90 -7.64 5.82 -11.52
N ASP A 91 -6.88 6.84 -11.10
CA ASP A 91 -5.44 6.71 -10.87
C ASP A 91 -5.13 5.75 -9.72
N VAL A 92 -6.07 5.56 -8.78
CA VAL A 92 -5.90 4.63 -7.64
C VAL A 92 -5.77 3.18 -8.13
N GLN A 93 -6.51 2.81 -9.18
CA GLN A 93 -6.42 1.45 -9.73
C GLN A 93 -5.06 1.21 -10.39
N ASN A 94 -4.53 2.20 -11.11
CA ASN A 94 -3.18 2.15 -11.67
C ASN A 94 -2.12 2.12 -10.55
N ALA A 95 -2.26 3.00 -9.55
CA ALA A 95 -1.38 3.02 -8.40
C ALA A 95 -1.34 1.69 -7.64
N TYR A 96 -2.47 1.01 -7.51
CA TYR A 96 -2.53 -0.32 -6.89
C TYR A 96 -1.76 -1.37 -7.69
N GLN A 97 -1.90 -1.36 -9.02
CA GLN A 97 -1.17 -2.27 -9.92
C GLN A 97 0.35 -2.03 -9.90
N VAL A 98 0.80 -0.80 -9.67
CA VAL A 98 2.22 -0.47 -9.50
C VAL A 98 2.73 -0.81 -8.09
N ALA A 99 1.92 -0.58 -7.06
CA ALA A 99 2.27 -0.82 -5.66
C ALA A 99 2.47 -2.31 -5.32
N GLN A 100 1.63 -3.18 -5.89
CA GLN A 100 1.71 -4.62 -5.65
C GLN A 100 3.09 -5.23 -5.99
N PRO A 101 3.61 -5.15 -7.23
CA PRO A 101 4.91 -5.74 -7.54
C PRO A 101 6.04 -5.08 -6.73
N LEU A 102 5.93 -3.78 -6.41
CA LEU A 102 6.89 -3.10 -5.55
C LEU A 102 6.97 -3.79 -4.17
N ILE A 103 5.84 -3.96 -3.47
CA ILE A 103 5.87 -4.54 -2.12
C ILE A 103 6.29 -6.01 -2.14
N TYR A 104 5.93 -6.76 -3.19
CA TYR A 104 6.36 -8.16 -3.33
C TYR A 104 7.86 -8.28 -3.61
N GLU A 105 8.46 -7.32 -4.31
CA GLU A 105 9.91 -7.26 -4.45
C GLU A 105 10.59 -6.94 -3.11
N ARG A 106 10.03 -6.01 -2.33
CA ARG A 106 10.53 -5.72 -0.97
C ARG A 106 10.44 -6.95 -0.06
N LEU A 107 9.35 -7.70 -0.15
CA LEU A 107 9.18 -8.97 0.57
C LEU A 107 10.28 -9.96 0.22
N ARG A 108 10.61 -10.14 -1.06
CA ARG A 108 11.71 -11.02 -1.50
C ARG A 108 13.04 -10.61 -0.90
N ILE A 109 13.35 -9.32 -0.90
CA ILE A 109 14.61 -8.78 -0.35
C ILE A 109 14.70 -9.04 1.16
N ILE A 110 13.61 -8.87 1.91
CA ILE A 110 13.61 -9.10 3.37
C ILE A 110 13.72 -10.59 3.70
N ARG A 111 13.10 -11.46 2.90
CA ARG A 111 13.14 -12.91 3.11
C ARG A 111 14.56 -13.49 2.97
N GLY A 112 15.41 -12.85 2.17
CA GLY A 112 16.72 -13.38 1.78
C GLY A 112 16.65 -14.24 0.52
#